data_AF-A0AAW8KSE7-F1
#
_entry.id   AF-A0AAW8KSE7-F1
#
_cell.length_a   1.000
_cell.length_b   1.000
_cell.length_c   1.000
_cell.angle_alpha   90.00
_cell.angle_beta   90.00
_cell.angle_gamma   90.00
#
_symmetry.space_group_name_H-M   'P 1'
#
loop_
_entity.id
_entity.type
_entity.pdbx_description
1 polymer ?
#
loop_
_entity_poly.entity_id
_entity_poly.type
_entity_poly.pdbx_seq_one_letter_code
_entity_poly.pdbx_strand_id
1 'polypeptide(L)' 'MWTVITTDLFNEWLEQQDESTQEKVLTALVVLQQQGPSLGRPLVDTVYDSKFTNMKE' A
#
# COMPACT_ATOMS: atom_id res chain seq x y z
N MET A 1 -8.28 3.41 -13.03
CA MET A 1 -8.07 3.54 -11.58
C MET A 1 -8.32 2.18 -10.96
N TRP A 2 -7.36 1.64 -10.24
CA TRP A 2 -7.41 0.32 -9.62
C TRP A 2 -8.20 0.37 -8.32
N THR A 3 -8.87 -0.72 -7.95
CA THR A 3 -9.51 -0.85 -6.65
C THR A 3 -8.47 -1.21 -5.61
N VAL A 4 -8.34 -0.38 -4.57
CA VAL A 4 -7.53 -0.69 -3.38
C VAL A 4 -8.45 -1.34 -2.35
N ILE A 5 -8.09 -2.52 -1.88
CA ILE A 5 -8.84 -3.26 -0.86
C ILE A 5 -8.00 -3.24 0.41
N THR A 6 -8.58 -2.77 1.52
CA THR A 6 -7.97 -2.85 2.84
C THR A 6 -8.71 -3.86 3.72
N THR A 7 -8.06 -4.32 4.77
CA THR A 7 -8.65 -5.21 5.79
C THR A 7 -8.91 -4.44 7.07
N ASP A 8 -9.79 -4.96 7.93
CA ASP A 8 -10.10 -4.35 9.22
C ASP A 8 -8.85 -4.15 10.08
N LEU A 9 -7.94 -5.14 10.10
CA LEU A 9 -6.66 -5.04 10.80
C LEU A 9 -5.80 -3.87 10.31
N PHE A 10 -5.77 -3.62 8.99
CA PHE A 10 -5.03 -2.48 8.46
C PHE A 10 -5.68 -1.15 8.87
N ASN A 11 -7.01 -1.09 8.82
CA ASN A 11 -7.76 0.13 9.17
C ASN A 11 -7.55 0.47 10.66
N GLU A 12 -7.70 -0.51 11.56
CA GLU A 12 -7.46 -0.35 13.00
C GLU A 12 -6.02 0.08 13.29
N TRP A 13 -5.04 -0.52 12.61
CA TRP A 13 -3.64 -0.12 12.74
C TRP A 13 -3.43 1.32 12.28
N LEU A 14 -3.99 1.72 11.13
CA LEU A 14 -3.82 3.06 10.57
C LEU A 14 -4.40 4.13 11.51
N GLU A 15 -5.58 3.88 12.08
CA GLU A 15 -6.26 4.78 13.03
C GLU A 15 -5.42 5.05 14.30
N GLN A 16 -4.56 4.12 14.70
CA GLN A 16 -3.67 4.27 15.87
C GLN A 16 -2.40 5.08 15.58
N GLN A 17 -2.10 5.37 14.31
CA GLN A 17 -0.90 6.12 13.94
C GLN A 17 -1.08 7.63 14.13
N ASP A 18 0.03 8.37 14.24
CA ASP A 18 -0.02 9.82 14.23
C ASP A 18 -0.45 10.38 12.87
N GLU A 19 -0.92 11.63 12.86
CA GLU A 19 -1.46 12.30 11.68
C GLU A 19 -0.47 12.32 10.50
N SER A 20 0.83 12.53 10.76
CA SER A 20 1.84 12.55 9.68
C SER A 20 2.03 11.17 9.06
N THR A 21 1.97 10.11 9.87
CA THR A 21 2.05 8.74 9.38
C THR A 21 0.81 8.37 8.59
N GLN A 22 -0.39 8.71 9.07
CA GLN A 22 -1.65 8.49 8.35
C GLN A 22 -1.64 9.17 6.98
N GLU A 23 -1.26 10.45 6.92
CA GLU A 23 -1.20 11.22 5.68
C GLU A 23 -0.26 10.58 4.64
N LYS A 24 0.93 10.13 5.07
CA LYS A 24 1.90 9.48 4.18
C LYS A 24 1.37 8.17 3.61
N VAL A 25 0.76 7.33 4.45
CA VAL A 25 0.19 6.05 4.01
C VAL A 25 -0.98 6.27 3.05
N LEU A 26 -1.91 7.17 3.39
CA LEU A 26 -3.04 7.51 2.52
C LEU A 26 -2.57 8.07 1.17
N THR A 27 -1.54 8.92 1.17
CA THR A 27 -0.93 9.44 -0.06
C THR A 27 -0.37 8.30 -0.92
N ALA A 28 0.35 7.34 -0.33
CA ALA A 28 0.85 6.17 -1.05
C ALA A 28 -0.29 5.31 -1.63
N LEU A 29 -1.39 5.13 -0.90
CA LEU A 29 -2.58 4.40 -1.40
C LEU A 29 -3.24 5.11 -2.58
N VAL A 30 -3.29 6.45 -2.60
CA VAL A 30 -3.79 7.21 -3.75
C VAL A 30 -2.91 6.97 -4.99
N VAL A 31 -1.59 6.95 -4.83
CA VAL A 31 -0.67 6.64 -5.94
C VAL A 31 -0.85 5.20 -6.40
N LEU A 32 -1.01 4.24 -5.49
CA LEU A 32 -1.30 2.84 -5.80
C LEU A 32 -2.62 2.69 -6.56
N GLN A 33 -3.65 3.44 -6.19
CA GLN A 33 -4.94 3.44 -6.90
C GLN A 33 -4.79 3.92 -8.36
N GLN A 34 -3.89 4.86 -8.61
CA GLN A 34 -3.65 5.41 -9.95
C GLN A 34 -2.78 4.49 -10.81
N GLN A 35 -1.66 4.01 -10.27
CA GLN A 35 -0.65 3.25 -11.02
C GLN A 35 -0.91 1.74 -10.99
N GLY A 36 -1.44 1.23 -9.87
CA GLY A 36 -1.69 -0.19 -9.66
C GLY A 36 -0.40 -1.02 -9.71
N PRO A 37 -0.40 -2.20 -10.36
CA PRO A 37 0.74 -3.11 -10.39
C PRO A 37 2.03 -2.55 -11.01
N SER A 38 1.97 -1.44 -11.76
CA SER A 38 3.18 -0.80 -12.31
C SER A 38 3.94 0.06 -11.30
N LEU A 39 3.34 0.36 -10.13
CA LEU A 39 4.00 1.13 -9.07
C LEU A 39 5.26 0.41 -8.59
N GLY A 40 6.36 1.14 -8.44
CA GLY A 40 7.63 0.59 -7.99
C GLY A 40 8.30 1.50 -6.96
N ARG A 41 9.63 1.37 -6.85
CA ARG A 41 10.44 2.19 -5.95
C ARG A 41 10.22 3.70 -6.21
N PRO A 42 10.21 4.53 -5.15
CA PRO A 42 10.55 4.20 -3.76
C PRO A 42 9.36 3.73 -2.91
N LEU A 43 8.14 3.70 -3.45
CA LEU A 43 6.93 3.46 -2.65
C LEU A 43 6.68 1.98 -2.35
N VAL A 44 7.03 1.10 -3.29
CA VAL A 44 6.89 -0.35 -3.11
C VAL A 44 8.10 -1.08 -3.69
N ASP A 45 8.40 -2.25 -3.16
CA ASP A 45 9.38 -3.17 -3.73
C ASP A 45 8.80 -4.57 -3.91
N THR A 46 9.56 -5.45 -4.55
CA THR A 46 9.15 -6.85 -4.78
C THR A 46 9.33 -7.67 -3.50
N VAL A 47 8.28 -8.38 -3.11
CA VAL A 47 8.34 -9.38 -2.04
C VAL A 47 9.00 -10.64 -2.59
N TYR A 48 10.25 -10.87 -2.20
CA TYR A 48 10.96 -12.11 -2.52
C TYR A 48 10.37 -13.29 -1.74
N ASP A 49 10.47 -14.50 -2.30
CA ASP A 49 9.94 -15.75 -1.73
C ASP A 49 8.41 -15.77 -1.47
N SER A 50 7.66 -14.84 -2.07
CA SER A 50 6.21 -14.90 -2.07
C SER A 50 5.68 -16.10 -2.87
N LYS A 51 4.55 -16.66 -2.41
CA LYS A 51 3.78 -17.65 -3.17
C LYS A 51 3.13 -17.07 -4.43
N PHE A 52 3.06 -15.75 -4.55
CA PHE A 52 2.45 -15.03 -5.66
C PHE A 52 3.49 -14.32 -6.50
N THR A 53 3.49 -14.59 -7.81
CA THR A 53 4.39 -13.91 -8.76
C THR A 53 4.11 -12.40 -8.79
N ASN A 54 5.17 -11.59 -8.76
CA ASN A 54 5.12 -10.12 -8.77
C ASN A 54 4.41 -9.48 -7.57
N MET A 55 4.36 -10.15 -6.41
CA MET A 55 3.86 -9.56 -5.17
C MET A 55 4.76 -8.40 -4.71
N LYS A 56 4.15 -7.34 -4.16
CA LYS A 56 4.85 -6.14 -3.69
C LYS A 56 4.47 -5.79 -2.26
N GLU A 57 5.38 -5.13 -1.55
CA GLU A 57 5.22 -4.54 -0.22
C GLU A 57 5.64 -3.07 -0.20
#